data_AF-A0A950TJE1-F1
#
_entry.id   AF-A0A950TJE1-F1
#
_cell.length_a   1.000
_cell.length_b   1.000
_cell.length_c   1.000
_cell.angle_alpha   90.00
_cell.angle_beta   90.00
_cell.angle_gamma   90.00
#
_symmetry.space_group_name_H-M   'P 1'
#
loop_
_entity.id
_entity.type
_entity.pdbx_description
1 polymer ?
#
loop_
_entity_poly.entity_id
_entity_poly.type
_entity_poly.pdbx_seq_one_letter_code
_entity_poly.pdbx_strand_id
1 'polypeptide(L)'
;METLIRGDIATGRGFALLDPHGDLLRHVRDNVPESRLRDLVYFDAAIPDQPYGFNPLANIAPEKRPLACSGLIQVLKHLWSDSWGPRLEYILRNCLLSLLDYPGATLSDILVLLSDRSYRKKVVEHVRNKQVKEFWTSEYDHYPERFRIEAIAPIQNKVGAFLSHPALQKILTKPERPLSLRRIMDEGKILLVNLAKGSLGEDTSNLLGS
;
A
#
# COMPACT_ATOMS: atom_id res chain seq x y z
N MET A 1 7.60 25.31 10.48
CA MET A 1 7.05 23.94 10.62
C MET A 1 7.37 23.38 11.99
N GLU A 2 8.64 23.42 12.41
CA GLU A 2 9.07 22.91 13.72
C GLU A 2 8.35 23.55 14.93
N THR A 3 8.10 24.87 14.91
CA THR A 3 7.35 25.57 15.97
C THR A 3 5.90 25.06 16.11
N LEU A 4 5.27 24.69 14.99
CA LEU A 4 3.90 24.13 14.99
C LEU A 4 3.90 22.72 15.59
N ILE A 5 4.87 21.89 15.19
CA ILE A 5 5.05 20.53 15.72
C ILE A 5 5.30 20.57 17.23
N ARG A 6 6.18 21.47 17.71
CA ARG A 6 6.43 21.66 19.15
C ARG A 6 5.17 22.11 19.88
N GLY A 7 4.36 22.98 19.27
CA GLY A 7 3.07 23.41 19.82
C GLY A 7 2.06 22.25 19.94
N ASP A 8 1.96 21.40 18.92
CA ASP A 8 1.06 20.24 18.93
C ASP A 8 1.51 19.18 19.96
N ILE A 9 2.83 18.95 20.08
CA ILE A 9 3.39 18.10 21.15
C ILE A 9 3.04 18.64 22.52
N ALA A 10 3.23 19.95 22.75
CA ALA A 10 2.98 20.59 24.04
C ALA A 10 1.49 20.62 24.42
N THR A 11 0.59 20.72 23.43
CA THR A 11 -0.86 20.81 23.64
C THR A 11 -1.57 19.45 23.62
N GLY A 12 -0.84 18.33 23.57
CA GLY A 12 -1.43 17.00 23.59
C GLY A 12 -2.07 16.57 22.27
N ARG A 13 -1.86 17.34 21.19
CA ARG A 13 -2.44 17.04 19.87
C ARG A 13 -1.65 15.93 19.17
N GLY A 14 -2.36 15.15 18.37
CA GLY A 14 -1.76 14.17 17.47
C GLY A 14 -1.36 14.82 16.14
N PHE A 15 -0.32 14.29 15.51
CA PHE A 15 0.10 14.68 14.16
C PHE A 15 0.82 13.55 13.46
N ALA A 16 0.87 13.61 12.14
CA ALA A 16 1.71 12.74 11.31
C ALA A 16 2.79 13.58 10.62
N LEU A 17 4.05 13.16 10.74
CA LEU A 17 5.18 13.72 10.02
C LEU A 17 5.74 12.64 9.10
N LEU A 18 5.66 12.90 7.80
CA LEU A 18 6.29 12.08 6.75
C LEU A 18 7.50 12.85 6.24
N ASP A 19 8.70 12.28 6.41
CA ASP A 19 9.94 12.95 6.05
C ASP A 19 10.76 12.08 5.07
N PRO A 20 10.90 12.51 3.79
CA PRO A 20 11.70 11.80 2.78
C PRO A 20 13.21 12.03 2.92
N HIS A 21 13.66 12.93 3.79
CA HIS A 21 15.08 13.22 4.05
C HIS A 21 15.52 12.72 5.44
N GLY A 22 14.59 12.70 6.38
CA GLY A 22 14.75 12.15 7.73
C GLY A 22 15.38 13.11 8.75
N ASP A 23 15.84 14.28 8.34
CA ASP A 23 16.46 15.29 9.23
C ASP A 23 15.46 15.88 10.22
N LEU A 24 14.29 16.31 9.72
CA LEU A 24 13.24 16.89 10.54
C LEU A 24 12.65 15.82 11.46
N LEU A 25 12.51 14.59 10.94
CA LEU A 25 12.00 13.47 11.72
C LEU A 25 12.92 13.12 12.89
N ARG A 26 14.24 13.03 12.67
CA ARG A 26 15.21 12.81 13.75
C ARG A 26 15.10 13.88 14.81
N HIS A 27 15.07 15.15 14.39
CA HIS A 27 14.96 16.26 15.33
C HIS A 27 13.68 16.21 16.16
N VAL A 28 12.53 15.94 15.54
CA VAL A 28 11.25 15.82 16.25
C VAL A 28 11.25 14.65 17.21
N ARG A 29 11.73 13.47 16.78
CA ARG A 29 11.83 12.27 17.62
C ARG A 29 12.65 12.52 18.87
N ASP A 30 13.81 13.16 18.73
CA ASP A 30 14.75 13.39 19.82
C ASP A 30 14.25 14.50 20.78
N ASN A 31 13.22 15.26 20.40
CA ASN A 31 12.59 16.32 21.20
C ASN A 31 11.18 15.95 21.73
N VAL A 32 10.73 14.70 21.58
CA VAL A 32 9.45 14.25 22.18
C VAL A 32 9.60 14.17 23.70
N PRO A 33 8.75 14.85 24.50
CA PRO A 33 8.83 14.80 25.95
C PRO A 33 8.51 13.40 26.47
N GLU A 34 9.11 13.01 27.60
CA GLU A 34 8.93 11.67 28.20
C GLU A 34 7.45 11.30 28.40
N SER A 35 6.61 12.28 28.76
CA SER A 35 5.16 12.10 28.95
C SER A 35 4.42 11.63 27.69
N ARG A 36 4.97 11.88 26.49
CA ARG A 36 4.37 11.55 25.18
C ARG A 36 5.08 10.41 24.46
N LEU A 37 6.16 9.83 25.03
CA LEU A 37 6.88 8.73 24.38
C LEU A 37 5.99 7.50 24.10
N ARG A 38 4.96 7.27 24.92
CA ARG A 38 3.99 6.18 24.71
C ARG A 38 3.02 6.44 23.55
N ASP A 39 2.88 7.71 23.16
CA ASP A 39 2.02 8.14 22.05
C ASP A 39 2.77 8.16 20.72
N LEU A 40 4.08 7.94 20.75
CA LEU A 40 4.95 7.93 19.58
C LEU A 40 4.85 6.60 18.83
N VAL A 41 4.38 6.67 17.60
CA VAL A 41 4.43 5.61 16.61
C VAL A 41 5.52 5.96 15.60
N TYR A 42 6.64 5.25 15.65
CA TYR A 42 7.70 5.40 14.67
C TYR A 42 7.61 4.28 13.65
N PHE A 43 7.45 4.65 12.39
CA PHE A 43 7.43 3.75 11.24
C PHE A 43 8.60 4.07 10.34
N ASP A 44 9.46 3.09 10.12
CA ASP A 44 10.58 3.20 9.19
C ASP A 44 10.63 1.94 8.37
N ALA A 45 10.30 2.07 7.09
CA ALA A 45 10.21 0.93 6.19
C ALA A 45 11.56 0.22 6.00
N ALA A 46 12.67 0.85 6.38
CA ALA A 46 14.03 0.31 6.35
C ALA A 46 14.32 -0.68 7.48
N ILE A 47 13.56 -0.63 8.58
CA ILE A 47 13.79 -1.44 9.78
C ILE A 47 13.10 -2.80 9.57
N PRO A 48 13.85 -3.91 9.36
CA PRO A 48 13.24 -5.20 9.00
C PRO A 48 12.33 -5.78 10.09
N ASP A 49 12.68 -5.54 11.35
CA ASP A 49 11.99 -6.13 12.51
C ASP A 49 10.88 -5.23 13.08
N GLN A 50 10.49 -4.15 12.40
CA GLN A 50 9.41 -3.32 12.92
C GLN A 50 8.07 -4.08 12.95
N PRO A 51 7.19 -3.81 13.95
CA PRO A 51 5.91 -4.48 14.08
C PRO A 51 4.80 -3.85 13.21
N TYR A 52 5.05 -2.66 12.66
CA TYR A 52 4.05 -1.87 11.96
C TYR A 52 4.02 -2.16 10.46
N GLY A 53 2.84 -2.03 9.86
CA GLY A 53 2.71 -1.98 8.41
C GLY A 53 1.35 -1.49 7.97
N PHE A 54 1.17 -1.37 6.66
CA PHE A 54 0.04 -0.71 6.05
C PHE A 54 -0.45 -1.54 4.86
N ASN A 55 -1.66 -2.10 4.94
CA ASN A 55 -2.26 -2.74 3.77
C ASN A 55 -3.14 -1.71 3.05
N PRO A 56 -2.78 -1.27 1.83
CA PRO A 56 -3.54 -0.25 1.09
C PRO A 56 -4.93 -0.72 0.64
N LEU A 57 -5.24 -2.01 0.73
CA LEU A 57 -6.54 -2.58 0.39
C LEU A 57 -7.46 -2.73 1.62
N ALA A 58 -6.91 -2.58 2.84
CA ALA A 58 -7.64 -2.87 4.06
C ALA A 58 -8.61 -1.76 4.46
N ASN A 59 -9.78 -2.17 4.99
CA ASN A 59 -10.77 -1.30 5.64
C ASN A 59 -11.30 -0.13 4.78
N ILE A 60 -11.31 -0.29 3.45
CA ILE A 60 -11.86 0.73 2.54
C ILE A 60 -13.36 0.50 2.35
N ALA A 61 -14.14 1.53 2.71
CA ALA A 61 -15.59 1.56 2.50
C ALA A 61 -15.93 1.36 1.01
N PRO A 62 -16.98 0.58 0.66
CA PRO A 62 -17.31 0.23 -0.72
C PRO A 62 -17.38 1.42 -1.67
N GLU A 63 -17.91 2.55 -1.21
CA GLU A 63 -18.11 3.78 -1.98
C GLU A 63 -16.79 4.46 -2.34
N LYS A 64 -15.73 4.21 -1.55
CA LYS A 64 -14.38 4.77 -1.75
C LYS A 64 -13.45 3.86 -2.54
N ARG A 65 -13.84 2.60 -2.80
CA ARG A 65 -13.00 1.62 -3.51
C ARG A 65 -12.58 2.08 -4.91
N PRO A 66 -13.44 2.70 -5.75
CA PRO A 66 -13.02 3.19 -7.07
C PRO A 66 -11.95 4.29 -6.99
N LEU A 67 -12.07 5.19 -6.01
CA LEU A 67 -11.11 6.25 -5.76
C LEU A 67 -9.78 5.67 -5.26
N ALA A 68 -9.82 4.76 -4.29
CA ALA A 68 -8.63 4.08 -3.78
C ALA A 68 -7.91 3.29 -4.88
N CYS A 69 -8.64 2.57 -5.73
CA CYS A 69 -8.08 1.88 -6.89
C CYS A 69 -7.37 2.86 -7.84
N SER A 70 -8.00 4.01 -8.14
CA SER A 70 -7.39 5.00 -9.02
C SER A 70 -6.13 5.63 -8.42
N GLY A 71 -6.14 5.93 -7.12
CA GLY A 71 -4.96 6.40 -6.40
C GLY A 71 -3.82 5.37 -6.44
N LEU A 72 -4.11 4.10 -6.16
CA LEU A 72 -3.11 3.03 -6.25
C LEU A 72 -2.53 2.87 -7.65
N ILE A 73 -3.37 2.94 -8.69
CA ILE A 73 -2.89 2.92 -10.07
C ILE A 73 -1.97 4.10 -10.36
N GLN A 74 -2.30 5.31 -9.89
CA GLN A 74 -1.45 6.50 -10.09
C GLN A 74 -0.08 6.34 -9.41
N VAL A 75 -0.07 5.88 -8.16
CA VAL A 75 1.18 5.62 -7.43
C VAL A 75 2.02 4.58 -8.16
N LEU A 76 1.44 3.42 -8.49
CA LEU A 76 2.17 2.35 -9.20
C LEU A 76 2.65 2.79 -10.59
N LYS A 77 1.88 3.64 -11.29
CA LYS A 77 2.26 4.21 -12.58
C LYS A 77 3.44 5.17 -12.45
N HIS A 78 3.49 5.94 -11.37
CA HIS A 78 4.62 6.81 -11.07
C HIS A 78 5.88 5.99 -10.76
N LEU A 79 5.76 4.91 -9.98
CA LEU A 79 6.87 3.99 -9.69
C LEU A 79 7.42 3.28 -10.91
N TRP A 80 6.56 2.95 -11.86
CA TRP A 80 6.92 2.14 -13.03
C TRP A 80 6.83 2.94 -14.34
N SER A 81 7.11 4.25 -14.28
CA SER A 81 6.90 5.20 -15.39
C SER A 81 7.56 4.75 -16.69
N ASP A 82 8.75 4.17 -16.59
CA ASP A 82 9.56 3.76 -17.75
C ASP A 82 9.00 2.52 -18.46
N SER A 83 8.05 1.82 -17.82
CA SER A 83 7.52 0.55 -18.31
C SER A 83 6.07 0.39 -17.81
N TRP A 84 5.18 1.22 -18.37
CA TRP A 84 3.74 1.19 -18.11
C TRP A 84 2.95 1.17 -19.42
N GLY A 85 2.11 0.15 -19.61
CA GLY A 85 1.32 -0.02 -20.83
C GLY A 85 -0.19 -0.08 -20.55
N PRO A 86 -1.04 0.22 -21.56
CA PRO A 86 -2.50 0.22 -21.39
C PRO A 86 -3.04 -1.15 -20.98
N ARG A 87 -2.45 -2.24 -21.48
CA ARG A 87 -2.83 -3.62 -21.09
C ARG A 87 -2.50 -3.92 -19.63
N LEU A 88 -1.30 -3.52 -19.19
CA LEU A 88 -0.88 -3.65 -17.80
C LEU A 88 -1.88 -2.93 -16.89
N GLU A 89 -2.18 -1.67 -17.18
CA GLU A 89 -3.12 -0.88 -16.40
C GLU A 89 -4.51 -1.51 -16.35
N TYR A 90 -5.02 -1.98 -17.49
CA TYR A 90 -6.34 -2.59 -17.59
C TYR A 90 -6.47 -3.84 -16.73
N ILE A 91 -5.51 -4.78 -16.83
CA ILE A 91 -5.53 -6.02 -16.05
C ILE A 91 -5.32 -5.71 -14.57
N LEU A 92 -4.36 -4.84 -14.23
CA LEU A 92 -4.06 -4.47 -12.85
C LEU A 92 -5.23 -3.76 -12.17
N ARG A 93 -5.94 -2.88 -12.88
CA ARG A 93 -7.15 -2.22 -12.36
C ARG A 93 -8.23 -3.23 -12.01
N ASN A 94 -8.47 -4.22 -12.88
CA ASN A 94 -9.42 -5.29 -12.59
C ASN A 94 -8.98 -6.15 -11.39
N CYS A 95 -7.67 -6.40 -11.23
CA CYS A 95 -7.14 -7.06 -10.03
C CYS A 95 -7.44 -6.25 -8.77
N LEU A 96 -7.06 -4.97 -8.74
CA LEU A 96 -7.23 -4.11 -7.57
C LEU A 96 -8.69 -3.95 -7.18
N LEU A 97 -9.59 -3.69 -8.14
CA LEU A 97 -11.03 -3.61 -7.85
C LEU A 97 -11.58 -4.91 -7.27
N SER A 98 -11.11 -6.05 -7.76
CA SER A 98 -11.56 -7.36 -7.26
C SER A 98 -11.06 -7.64 -5.85
N LEU A 99 -9.80 -7.31 -5.57
CA LEU A 99 -9.21 -7.50 -4.25
C LEU A 99 -9.76 -6.51 -3.22
N LEU A 100 -10.09 -5.28 -3.61
CA LEU A 100 -10.79 -4.32 -2.74
C LEU A 100 -12.17 -4.83 -2.31
N ASP A 101 -12.82 -5.66 -3.13
CA ASP A 101 -14.09 -6.31 -2.79
C ASP A 101 -13.90 -7.59 -1.95
N TYR A 102 -12.70 -8.17 -1.93
CA TYR A 102 -12.41 -9.44 -1.24
C TYR A 102 -11.88 -9.23 0.20
N PRO A 103 -12.49 -9.84 1.23
CA PRO A 103 -12.06 -9.67 2.61
C PRO A 103 -10.63 -10.13 2.86
N GLY A 104 -9.83 -9.29 3.52
CA GLY A 104 -8.47 -9.63 3.94
C GLY A 104 -7.44 -9.68 2.79
N ALA A 105 -7.81 -9.23 1.59
CA ALA A 105 -6.90 -9.19 0.46
C ALA A 105 -5.71 -8.23 0.68
N THR A 106 -4.62 -8.54 0.01
CA THR A 106 -3.33 -7.84 0.06
C THR A 106 -2.78 -7.68 -1.37
N LEU A 107 -1.74 -6.87 -1.54
CA LEU A 107 -1.10 -6.73 -2.86
C LEU A 107 -0.47 -8.06 -3.36
N SER A 108 -0.11 -8.99 -2.48
CA SER A 108 0.38 -10.31 -2.91
C SER A 108 -0.68 -11.16 -3.59
N ASP A 109 -1.95 -10.92 -3.29
CA ASP A 109 -3.06 -11.67 -3.89
C ASP A 109 -3.24 -11.33 -5.38
N ILE A 110 -2.62 -10.26 -5.90
CA ILE A 110 -2.58 -9.96 -7.33
C ILE A 110 -1.95 -11.13 -8.10
N LEU A 111 -0.84 -11.67 -7.61
CA LEU A 111 -0.12 -12.77 -8.27
C LEU A 111 -0.95 -14.06 -8.28
N VAL A 112 -1.64 -14.34 -7.17
CA VAL A 112 -2.50 -15.52 -7.01
C VAL A 112 -3.76 -15.38 -7.86
N LEU A 113 -4.37 -14.18 -7.91
CA LEU A 113 -5.56 -13.91 -8.72
C LEU A 113 -5.33 -14.13 -10.22
N LEU A 114 -4.14 -13.77 -10.72
CA LEU A 114 -3.75 -13.95 -12.11
C LEU A 114 -3.43 -15.41 -12.45
N SER A 115 -2.78 -16.14 -11.54
CA SER A 115 -2.29 -17.50 -11.83
C SER A 115 -3.25 -18.63 -11.41
N ASP A 116 -3.94 -18.51 -10.28
CA ASP A 116 -4.79 -19.55 -9.71
C ASP A 116 -6.28 -19.31 -10.04
N ARG A 117 -6.84 -20.19 -10.87
CA ARG A 117 -8.25 -20.14 -11.27
C ARG A 117 -9.23 -20.39 -10.13
N SER A 118 -8.88 -21.25 -9.18
CA SER A 118 -9.73 -21.59 -8.03
C SER A 118 -9.81 -20.42 -7.04
N TYR A 119 -8.67 -19.78 -6.76
CA TYR A 119 -8.64 -18.55 -5.96
C TYR A 119 -9.40 -17.43 -6.66
N ARG A 120 -9.17 -17.23 -7.97
CA ARG A 120 -9.90 -16.24 -8.77
C ARG A 120 -11.41 -16.39 -8.68
N LYS A 121 -11.95 -17.61 -8.78
CA LYS A 121 -13.39 -17.86 -8.63
C LYS A 121 -13.92 -17.34 -7.29
N LYS A 122 -13.25 -17.65 -6.18
CA LYS A 122 -13.62 -17.18 -4.83
C LYS A 122 -13.62 -15.66 -4.73
N VAL A 123 -12.62 -15.00 -5.30
CA VAL A 123 -12.52 -13.53 -5.32
C VAL A 123 -13.67 -12.93 -6.15
N VAL A 124 -13.91 -13.47 -7.35
CA VAL A 124 -14.94 -12.98 -8.28
C VAL A 124 -16.36 -13.06 -7.72
N GLU A 125 -16.64 -14.04 -6.84
CA GLU A 125 -17.92 -14.12 -6.11
C GLU A 125 -18.20 -12.88 -5.26
N HIS A 126 -17.16 -12.25 -4.70
CA HIS A 126 -17.26 -11.07 -3.84
C HIS A 126 -17.34 -9.75 -4.62
N VAL A 127 -16.93 -9.76 -5.89
CA VAL A 127 -16.93 -8.56 -6.75
C VAL A 127 -18.36 -8.01 -6.85
N ARG A 128 -18.53 -6.69 -6.75
CA ARG A 128 -19.84 -6.04 -6.88
C ARG A 128 -20.07 -5.47 -8.28
N ASN A 129 -19.00 -4.98 -8.89
CA ASN A 129 -19.04 -4.36 -10.21
C ASN A 129 -19.25 -5.42 -11.31
N LYS A 130 -20.29 -5.26 -12.13
CA LYS A 130 -20.64 -6.21 -13.20
C LYS A 130 -19.57 -6.28 -14.30
N GLN A 131 -19.00 -5.14 -14.69
CA GLN A 131 -17.95 -5.08 -15.71
C GLN A 131 -16.67 -5.79 -15.25
N VAL A 132 -16.30 -5.65 -13.97
CA VAL A 132 -15.15 -6.38 -13.39
C VAL A 132 -15.43 -7.89 -13.37
N LYS A 133 -16.66 -8.33 -13.06
CA LYS A 133 -17.02 -9.76 -13.17
C LYS A 133 -16.89 -10.25 -14.61
N GLU A 134 -17.46 -9.51 -15.57
CA GLU A 134 -17.42 -9.82 -17.00
C GLU A 134 -15.98 -9.98 -17.49
N PHE A 135 -15.08 -9.08 -17.07
CA PHE A 135 -13.65 -9.20 -17.37
C PHE A 135 -13.10 -10.57 -16.95
N TRP A 136 -13.42 -11.05 -15.75
CA TRP A 136 -12.90 -12.34 -15.30
C TRP A 136 -13.57 -13.53 -15.96
N THR A 137 -14.90 -13.51 -16.10
CA THR A 137 -15.68 -14.68 -16.57
C THR A 137 -15.71 -14.81 -18.09
N SER A 138 -15.71 -13.69 -18.79
CA SER A 138 -15.98 -13.62 -20.23
C SER A 138 -14.73 -13.25 -21.03
N GLU A 139 -13.81 -12.47 -20.46
CA GLU A 139 -12.59 -12.04 -21.15
C GLU A 139 -11.35 -12.84 -20.72
N TYR A 140 -10.88 -12.65 -19.50
CA TYR A 140 -9.61 -13.20 -19.00
C TYR A 140 -9.59 -14.74 -18.99
N ASP A 141 -10.67 -15.40 -18.55
CA ASP A 141 -10.77 -16.87 -18.55
C ASP A 141 -10.76 -17.47 -19.98
N HIS A 142 -11.10 -16.67 -21.00
CA HIS A 142 -11.10 -17.07 -22.41
C HIS A 142 -9.82 -16.69 -23.17
N TYR A 143 -8.89 -15.95 -22.55
CA TYR A 143 -7.59 -15.68 -23.16
C TYR A 143 -6.87 -17.00 -23.52
N PRO A 144 -6.33 -17.11 -24.75
CA PRO A 144 -5.43 -18.20 -25.09
C PRO A 144 -4.26 -18.24 -24.10
N GLU A 145 -3.83 -19.43 -23.70
CA GLU A 145 -2.84 -19.61 -22.62
C GLU A 145 -1.56 -18.79 -22.85
N ARG A 146 -0.98 -18.86 -24.06
CA ARG A 146 0.21 -18.08 -24.42
C ARG A 146 -0.01 -16.58 -24.26
N PHE A 147 -1.14 -16.09 -24.76
CA PHE A 147 -1.49 -14.68 -24.64
C PHE A 147 -1.69 -14.26 -23.19
N ARG A 148 -2.32 -15.12 -22.37
CA ARG A 148 -2.50 -14.85 -20.93
C ARG A 148 -1.16 -14.70 -20.23
N ILE A 149 -0.22 -15.62 -20.45
CA ILE A 149 1.13 -15.59 -19.86
C ILE A 149 1.84 -14.28 -20.24
N GLU A 150 1.85 -13.93 -21.52
CA GLU A 150 2.47 -12.69 -22.01
C GLU A 150 1.80 -11.44 -21.45
N ALA A 151 0.47 -11.44 -21.34
CA ALA A 151 -0.31 -10.30 -20.86
C ALA A 151 -0.06 -10.00 -19.37
N ILE A 152 0.16 -11.03 -18.55
CA ILE A 152 0.35 -10.86 -17.09
C ILE A 152 1.82 -10.74 -16.67
N ALA A 153 2.77 -11.20 -17.49
CA ALA A 153 4.19 -11.20 -17.15
C ALA A 153 4.71 -9.82 -16.68
N PRO A 154 4.34 -8.67 -17.30
CA PRO A 154 4.77 -7.37 -16.81
C PRO A 154 4.27 -7.04 -15.40
N ILE A 155 3.06 -7.48 -15.05
CA ILE A 155 2.48 -7.30 -13.71
C ILE A 155 3.20 -8.19 -12.71
N GLN A 156 3.41 -9.47 -13.06
CA GLN A 156 4.10 -10.42 -12.21
C GLN A 156 5.54 -9.99 -11.91
N ASN A 157 6.27 -9.49 -12.91
CA ASN A 157 7.63 -9.01 -12.73
C ASN A 157 7.71 -7.83 -11.75
N LYS A 158 6.80 -6.86 -11.88
CA LYS A 158 6.80 -5.64 -11.06
C LYS A 158 6.32 -5.90 -9.64
N VAL A 159 5.18 -6.57 -9.50
CA VAL A 159 4.64 -6.95 -8.17
C VAL A 159 5.56 -7.97 -7.49
N GLY A 160 6.15 -8.89 -8.25
CA GLY A 160 7.12 -9.86 -7.74
C GLY A 160 8.41 -9.21 -7.23
N ALA A 161 9.01 -8.30 -8.00
CA ALA A 161 10.17 -7.53 -7.55
C ALA A 161 9.86 -6.76 -6.26
N PHE A 162 8.69 -6.15 -6.21
CA PHE A 162 8.24 -5.39 -5.05
C PHE A 162 8.05 -6.26 -3.80
N LEU A 163 7.47 -7.46 -3.93
CA LEU A 163 7.28 -8.41 -2.83
C LEU A 163 8.53 -9.21 -2.47
N SER A 164 9.56 -9.20 -3.33
CA SER A 164 10.83 -9.88 -3.05
C SER A 164 11.63 -9.20 -1.95
N HIS A 165 11.36 -7.91 -1.68
CA HIS A 165 11.99 -7.17 -0.59
C HIS A 165 11.29 -7.53 0.74
N PRO A 166 11.96 -8.21 1.70
CA PRO A 166 11.30 -8.72 2.90
C PRO A 166 10.60 -7.65 3.74
N ALA A 167 11.20 -6.46 3.84
CA ALA A 167 10.60 -5.33 4.56
C ALA A 167 9.28 -4.87 3.92
N LEU A 168 9.24 -4.71 2.59
CA LEU A 168 8.03 -4.29 1.87
C LEU A 168 6.93 -5.34 1.95
N GLN A 169 7.32 -6.60 1.78
CA GLN A 169 6.42 -7.72 1.92
C GLN A 169 5.74 -7.73 3.30
N LYS A 170 6.51 -7.58 4.38
CA LYS A 170 5.99 -7.55 5.75
C LYS A 170 5.05 -6.36 5.99
N ILE A 171 5.44 -5.18 5.51
CA ILE A 171 4.67 -3.94 5.66
C ILE A 171 3.31 -4.04 4.94
N LEU A 172 3.28 -4.58 3.72
CA LEU A 172 2.14 -4.43 2.82
C LEU A 172 1.20 -5.65 2.76
N THR A 173 1.57 -6.78 3.38
CA THR A 173 0.78 -8.01 3.35
C THR A 173 0.23 -8.42 4.72
N LYS A 174 1.08 -8.59 5.74
CA LYS A 174 0.68 -9.10 7.07
C LYS A 174 1.38 -8.32 8.19
N PRO A 175 0.98 -7.08 8.46
CA PRO A 175 1.52 -6.36 9.60
C PRO A 175 1.03 -6.97 10.91
N GLU A 176 1.94 -7.18 11.86
CA GLU A 176 1.58 -7.56 13.25
C GLU A 176 0.72 -6.46 13.88
N ARG A 177 1.01 -5.20 13.56
CA ARG A 177 0.25 -4.02 13.98
C ARG A 177 -0.11 -3.15 12.76
N PRO A 178 -1.35 -3.26 12.23
CA PRO A 178 -1.77 -2.42 11.11
C PRO A 178 -1.82 -0.95 11.53
N LEU A 179 -1.15 -0.10 10.76
CA LEU A 179 -1.21 1.34 10.90
C LEU A 179 -2.58 1.84 10.43
N SER A 180 -3.24 2.60 11.29
CA SER A 180 -4.45 3.34 10.95
C SER A 180 -4.21 4.81 11.25
N LEU A 181 -4.00 5.60 10.20
CA LEU A 181 -3.85 7.05 10.29
C LEU A 181 -5.02 7.66 11.07
N ARG A 182 -6.26 7.24 10.75
CA ARG A 182 -7.45 7.71 11.47
C ARG A 182 -7.37 7.44 12.96
N ARG A 183 -7.07 6.20 13.37
CA ARG A 183 -6.98 5.84 14.79
C ARG A 183 -5.87 6.62 15.50
N ILE A 184 -4.72 6.76 14.86
CA ILE A 184 -3.59 7.53 15.40
C ILE A 184 -4.02 8.98 15.66
N MET A 185 -4.71 9.61 14.70
CA MET A 185 -5.18 10.98 14.85
C MET A 185 -6.29 11.11 15.91
N ASP A 186 -7.26 10.19 15.90
CA ASP A 186 -8.39 10.17 16.86
C ASP A 186 -7.90 9.96 18.31
N GLU A 187 -6.79 9.23 18.50
CA GLU A 187 -6.15 8.99 19.80
C GLU A 187 -5.12 10.06 20.20
N GLY A 188 -4.94 11.12 19.40
CA GLY A 188 -3.97 12.18 19.69
C GLY A 188 -2.50 11.74 19.63
N LYS A 189 -2.19 10.68 18.87
CA LYS A 189 -0.85 10.09 18.77
C LYS A 189 0.05 10.82 17.79
N ILE A 190 1.35 10.59 17.94
CA ILE A 190 2.40 11.16 17.08
C ILE A 190 2.87 10.06 16.13
N LEU A 191 2.63 10.20 14.83
CA LEU A 191 3.15 9.29 13.82
C LEU A 191 4.35 9.92 13.12
N LEU A 192 5.51 9.28 13.22
CA LEU A 192 6.71 9.64 12.49
C LEU A 192 7.00 8.56 11.44
N VAL A 193 6.88 8.91 10.16
CA VAL A 193 7.11 8.02 9.02
C VAL A 193 8.43 8.42 8.37
N ASN A 194 9.46 7.59 8.55
CA ASN A 194 10.72 7.76 7.85
C ASN A 194 10.62 7.17 6.45
N LEU A 195 10.80 8.03 5.44
CA LEU A 195 10.80 7.67 4.03
C LEU A 195 12.17 7.87 3.39
N ALA A 196 13.22 8.10 4.20
CA ALA A 196 14.56 8.40 3.71
C ALA A 196 15.04 7.37 2.68
N LYS A 197 15.38 7.89 1.50
CA LYS A 197 15.67 7.15 0.25
C LYS A 197 16.84 6.15 0.32
N GLY A 198 17.62 6.15 1.40
CA GLY A 198 18.92 5.49 1.47
C GLY A 198 18.91 3.97 1.72
N SER A 199 17.78 3.38 2.10
CA SER A 199 17.75 1.98 2.59
C SER A 199 16.77 1.06 1.85
N LEU A 200 15.88 1.60 1.01
CA LEU A 200 14.81 0.83 0.36
C LEU A 200 14.74 1.02 -1.17
N GLY A 201 15.68 1.77 -1.74
CA GLY A 201 15.64 2.22 -3.13
C GLY A 201 14.60 3.31 -3.39
N GLU A 202 14.74 4.04 -4.50
CA GLU A 202 13.82 5.13 -4.89
C GLU A 202 12.36 4.66 -5.00
N ASP A 203 12.15 3.41 -5.41
CA ASP A 203 10.84 2.80 -5.66
C ASP A 203 9.96 2.70 -4.40
N THR A 204 10.56 2.54 -3.23
CA THR A 204 9.81 2.39 -1.98
C THR A 204 9.37 3.73 -1.39
N SER A 205 10.27 4.72 -1.40
CA SER A 205 10.01 6.04 -0.82
C SER A 205 8.86 6.76 -1.54
N ASN A 206 8.77 6.56 -2.86
CA ASN A 206 7.69 7.13 -3.68
C ASN A 206 6.33 6.45 -3.43
N LEU A 207 6.29 5.18 -3.04
CA LEU A 207 5.02 4.47 -2.75
C LEU A 207 4.37 4.97 -1.45
N LEU A 208 5.18 5.21 -0.43
CA LEU A 208 4.71 5.52 0.93
C LEU A 208 4.53 7.03 1.18
N GLY A 209 5.14 7.89 0.35
CA GLY A 209 5.10 9.35 0.49
C GLY A 209 4.25 10.09 -0.53
N SER A 210 3.63 9.39 -1.48
CA SER A 210 2.78 9.96 -2.54
C SER A 210 1.36 10.29 -2.08
#